data_AF-A0A0M2DLW7-F1
#
_entry.id   AF-A0A0M2DLW7-F1
#
_cell.length_a   1.000
_cell.length_b   1.000
_cell.length_c   1.000
_cell.angle_alpha   90.00
_cell.angle_beta   90.00
_cell.angle_gamma   90.00
#
_symmetry.space_group_name_H-M   'P 1'
#
loop_
_entity.id
_entity.type
_entity.pdbx_description
1 polymer ?
#
loop_
_entity_poly.entity_id
_entity_poly.type
_entity_poly.pdbx_seq_one_letter_code
_entity_poly.pdbx_strand_id
1 'polypeptide(L)' 'MKKRFTEEQIIGFLREAESGLPVAELRRRHGFCMSVSDAKQLKELELENARIKRLLAESMLENEVTKEALRKKW' A
#
# COMPACT_ATOMS: atom_id res chain seq x y z
N MET A 1 6.12 2.95 -13.37
CA MET A 1 5.70 4.26 -12.83
C MET A 1 4.24 4.50 -13.18
N LYS A 2 3.35 4.73 -12.20
CA LYS A 2 1.99 5.20 -12.49
C LYS A 2 2.11 6.64 -13.04
N LYS A 3 1.56 6.91 -14.23
CA LYS A 3 1.54 8.26 -14.81
C LYS A 3 0.74 9.17 -13.87
N ARG A 4 1.34 10.28 -13.43
CA ARG A 4 0.62 11.32 -12.68
C ARG A 4 -0.19 12.15 -13.67
N PHE A 5 -1.41 12.52 -13.29
CA PHE A 5 -2.23 13.47 -14.04
C PHE A 5 -1.66 14.88 -13.87
N THR A 6 -1.82 15.73 -14.88
CA THR A 6 -1.46 17.16 -14.78
C THR A 6 -2.52 17.92 -13.97
N GLU A 7 -2.18 19.13 -13.51
CA GLU A 7 -3.12 19.96 -12.76
C GLU A 7 -4.37 20.30 -13.60
N GLU A 8 -4.20 20.54 -14.90
CA GLU A 8 -5.31 20.82 -15.83
C GLU A 8 -6.24 19.62 -15.96
N GLN A 9 -5.70 18.40 -15.99
CA GLN A 9 -6.49 17.17 -16.03
C GLN A 9 -7.29 16.99 -14.73
N ILE A 10 -6.67 17.26 -13.58
CA ILE A 10 -7.33 17.18 -12.27
C ILE A 10 -8.47 18.19 -12.18
N ILE A 11 -8.24 19.45 -12.59
CA ILE A 11 -9.26 20.50 -12.62
C ILE A 11 -10.42 20.10 -13.56
N GLY A 12 -10.12 19.51 -14.71
CA GLY A 12 -11.14 18.98 -15.62
C GLY A 12 -12.03 17.92 -14.98
N PHE A 13 -11.44 16.95 -14.27
CA PHE A 13 -12.19 15.92 -13.57
C PHE A 13 -13.09 16.50 -12.46
N LEU A 14 -12.60 17.48 -11.71
CA LEU A 14 -13.38 18.13 -10.65
C LEU A 14 -14.61 18.86 -11.22
N ARG A 15 -14.46 19.58 -12.34
CA ARG A 15 -15.57 20.26 -13.01
C ARG A 15 -16.62 19.28 -13.56
N GLU A 16 -16.17 18.17 -14.15
CA GLU A 16 -17.08 17.11 -14.59
C GLU A 16 -17.88 16.53 -13.41
N ALA A 17 -17.25 16.30 -12.25
CA ALA A 17 -17.93 15.86 -11.04
C ALA A 17 -18.94 16.91 -10.52
N GLU A 18 -18.56 18.19 -10.51
CA GLU A 18 -19.45 19.31 -10.13
C GLU A 18 -20.66 19.45 -11.05
N SER A 19 -20.53 19.12 -12.34
CA SER A 19 -21.64 19.08 -13.30
C SER A 19 -22.63 17.93 -13.09
N GLY A 20 -22.41 17.07 -12.09
CA GLY A 20 -23.30 15.98 -11.72
C GLY A 20 -22.96 14.63 -12.36
N LEU A 21 -21.80 14.49 -13.01
CA LEU A 21 -21.33 13.16 -13.44
C LEU A 21 -20.99 12.31 -12.21
N PRO A 22 -21.53 11.07 -12.11
CA PRO A 22 -21.18 10.18 -11.02
C PRO A 22 -19.68 9.85 -11.03
N VAL A 23 -19.05 9.84 -9.85
CA VAL A 23 -17.62 9.51 -9.69
C VAL A 23 -17.27 8.14 -10.30
N ALA A 24 -18.19 7.17 -10.26
CA ALA A 24 -18.02 5.87 -10.89
C ALA A 24 -17.86 5.96 -12.42
N GLU A 25 -18.55 6.91 -13.06
CA GLU A 25 -18.48 7.18 -14.49
C GLU A 25 -17.20 7.94 -14.87
N LEU A 26 -16.83 8.95 -14.08
CA LEU A 26 -15.55 9.65 -14.21
C LEU A 26 -14.37 8.67 -14.12
N ARG A 27 -14.39 7.76 -13.14
CA ARG A 27 -13.39 6.70 -13.01
C ARG A 27 -13.31 5.85 -14.28
N ARG A 28 -14.46 5.44 -14.82
CA ARG A 28 -14.52 4.59 -16.01
C ARG A 28 -13.96 5.31 -17.24
N ARG A 29 -14.28 6.61 -17.40
CA ARG A 29 -13.89 7.43 -18.55
C ARG A 29 -12.41 7.80 -18.53
N HIS A 30 -11.88 8.14 -17.35
CA HIS A 30 -10.56 8.77 -17.22
C HIS A 30 -9.52 7.87 -16.53
N GLY A 31 -9.92 6.71 -16.02
CA GLY A 31 -9.01 5.71 -15.46
C GLY A 31 -8.29 6.14 -14.18
N PHE A 32 -8.71 7.22 -13.51
CA PHE A 32 -8.10 7.71 -12.26
C PHE A 32 -8.70 7.04 -11.02
N CYS A 33 -8.58 5.72 -10.89
CA CYS A 33 -8.65 5.14 -9.54
C CYS A 33 -7.90 3.82 -9.51
N MET A 34 -7.33 3.50 -8.34
CA MET A 34 -6.82 2.16 -8.06
C MET A 34 -7.92 1.15 -8.39
N SER A 35 -7.64 0.22 -9.30
CA SER A 35 -8.59 -0.85 -9.59
C SER A 35 -8.94 -1.60 -8.30
N VAL A 36 -10.12 -2.21 -8.23
CA VAL A 36 -10.48 -3.04 -7.06
C VAL A 36 -9.45 -4.15 -6.85
N SER A 37 -8.86 -4.66 -7.95
CA SER A 37 -7.74 -5.60 -7.90
C SER A 37 -6.48 -4.97 -7.30
N ASP A 38 -6.09 -3.77 -7.73
CA ASP A 38 -4.94 -3.04 -7.17
C ASP A 38 -5.11 -2.81 -5.67
N ALA A 39 -6.30 -2.41 -5.23
CA ALA A 39 -6.61 -2.17 -3.83
C ALA A 39 -6.56 -3.47 -3.00
N LYS A 40 -7.07 -4.58 -3.55
CA LYS A 40 -7.00 -5.90 -2.92
C LYS A 40 -5.54 -6.37 -2.79
N GLN A 41 -4.77 -6.26 -3.86
CA GLN A 41 -3.35 -6.62 -3.88
C GLN A 41 -2.54 -5.77 -2.90
N LEU A 42 -2.82 -4.46 -2.80
CA LEU A 42 -2.17 -3.58 -1.83
C LEU A 42 -2.45 -4.04 -0.40
N LYS A 43 -3.72 -4.34 -0.07
CA LYS A 43 -4.10 -4.83 1.26
C LYS A 43 -3.45 -6.16 1.61
N GLU A 44 -3.36 -7.08 0.66
CA GLU A 44 -2.66 -8.37 0.84
C GLU A 44 -1.16 -8.17 1.11
N LEU A 45 -0.50 -7.29 0.35
CA LEU A 45 0.91 -6.94 0.56
C LEU A 45 1.15 -6.27 1.91
N GLU A 46 0.26 -5.38 2.34
CA GLU A 46 0.35 -4.74 3.66
C GLU A 46 0.24 -5.76 4.79
N LEU A 47 -0.67 -6.74 4.67
CA LEU A 47 -0.87 -7.80 5.65
C LEU A 47 0.35 -8.74 5.72
N GLU A 48 0.90 -9.13 4.57
CA GLU A 48 2.11 -9.96 4.52
C GLU A 48 3.32 -9.20 5.08
N ASN A 49 3.47 -7.92 4.78
CA ASN A 49 4.55 -7.10 5.33
C ASN A 49 4.46 -6.99 6.86
N ALA A 50 3.25 -6.82 7.41
CA ALA A 50 3.03 -6.83 8.86
C ALA A 50 3.42 -8.18 9.48
N ARG A 51 3.04 -9.30 8.86
CA ARG A 51 3.42 -10.65 9.28
C ARG A 51 4.93 -10.86 9.25
N ILE A 52 5.59 -10.48 8.16
CA ILE A 52 7.04 -10.62 7.97
C ILE A 52 7.79 -9.81 9.04
N LYS A 53 7.39 -8.56 9.27
CA LYS A 53 8.00 -7.71 10.31
C LYS A 53 7.91 -8.33 11.70
N ARG A 54 6.77 -8.94 12.03
CA ARG A 54 6.58 -9.64 13.31
C ARG A 54 7.53 -10.83 13.43
N LEU A 55 7.56 -11.71 12.43
CA LEU A 55 8.43 -12.89 12.43
C LEU A 55 9.91 -12.50 12.47
N LEU A 56 10.29 -11.43 11.76
CA LEU A 56 11.65 -10.90 11.81
C LEU A 56 12.01 -10.41 13.21
N ALA A 57 11.13 -9.67 13.86
CA ALA A 57 11.36 -9.21 15.24
C ALA A 57 11.48 -10.37 16.23
N GLU A 58 10.62 -11.38 16.12
CA GLU A 58 10.68 -12.61 16.92
C GLU A 58 12.02 -13.34 16.71
N SER A 59 12.43 -13.56 15.45
CA SER A 59 13.69 -14.23 15.12
C SER A 59 14.92 -13.43 15.58
N MET A 60 14.89 -12.10 15.47
CA MET A 60 15.97 -11.24 15.97
C MET A 60 16.10 -11.36 17.50
N LEU A 61 14.98 -11.40 18.23
CA LEU A 61 14.99 -11.57 19.67
C LEU A 61 15.56 -12.94 20.07
N GLU A 62 15.11 -14.02 19.43
CA GLU A 62 15.63 -15.38 19.67
C GLU A 62 17.12 -15.48 19.39
N ASN A 63 17.59 -14.85 18.32
CA ASN A 63 19.02 -14.79 17.99
C ASN A 63 19.83 -14.07 19.07
N GLU A 64 19.35 -12.93 19.58
CA GLU A 64 20.07 -12.21 20.64
C GLU A 64 20.08 -12.98 21.95
N VAL A 65 18.98 -13.64 22.33
CA VAL A 65 18.93 -14.54 23.50
C VAL A 65 19.93 -15.69 23.33
N THR A 66 19.98 -16.30 22.15
CA THR A 66 20.89 -17.41 21.85
C THR A 66 22.36 -16.97 21.95
N LYS A 67 22.70 -15.80 21.37
CA LYS A 67 24.06 -15.24 21.46
C LYS A 67 24.43 -14.92 22.91
N GLU A 68 23.52 -14.33 23.69
CA GLU A 68 23.77 -14.01 25.10
C GLU A 68 23.98 -15.27 25.95
N ALA A 69 23.20 -16.32 25.73
CA ALA A 69 23.38 -17.60 26.40
C ALA A 69 24.75 -18.23 26.08
N LEU A 70 25.21 -18.13 24.83
CA LEU A 70 26.54 -18.59 24.43
C LEU A 70 27.66 -17.75 25.05
N ARG A 71 27.50 -16.43 25.17
CA ARG A 71 28.46 -15.54 25.84
C ARG A 71 28.64 -15.87 27.31
N LYS A 72 27.57 -16.23 28.03
CA LYS A 72 27.62 -16.58 29.46
C LYS A 72 28.21 -17.96 29.75
N LYS A 73 28.44 -18.78 28.73
CA LYS A 73 28.92 -20.16 28.88
C LYS A 73 30.45 -20.25 29.00
N TRP A 74 31.15 -19.14 28.86
CA TRP A 74 32.61 -19.02 28.89
C TRP A 74 33.03 -17.78 29.69
#